data_AF-A0A436FKL8-F1
#
_entry.id   AF-A0A436FKL8-F1
#
_cell.length_a   1.000
_cell.length_b   1.000
_cell.length_c   1.000
_cell.angle_alpha   90.00
_cell.angle_beta   90.00
_cell.angle_gamma   90.00
#
_symmetry.space_group_name_H-M   'P 1'
#
loop_
_entity.id
_entity.type
_entity.pdbx_description
1 polymer ?
#
loop_
_entity_poly.entity_id
_entity_poly.type
_entity_poly.pdbx_seq_one_letter_code
_entity_poly.pdbx_strand_id
1 'polypeptide(L)'
;MFIQPIDYFLAVWFALAAASTLYVGFDQYRNNPEPVVMKWGFILVTLYMGPLGLLLYVLADKEPRPGEHEDFTRPLWKQGVGSTIHCVAGDATGIILAAVITATLGLPMWLDLIVEYLAGFAFGLFIFQSLFMKSMMGGTYWENVRKSFLPEFISMNFMMAGMAPVMSFLMMGRDMRAMEPTELLFWGVMSIGVIAGFTLAYPANVWLVARGLKHGLMTQRPQANETSSGEPTAHQQHATHHPNAGDDRRSRNTSHKSKRSGHQMETDATTPQIAALGIVSVLALAIGMAAPANWLNLTLSARDVGGAIMPQGMIMGRDTPAESMRDMAATDPRRVTSSYGLAAKGDQELPFRLENGVKVFELRPSVVRWQILPNVAVDAYAYNGQIPGPRIHIRQGDKVRIDVTNDLPEETTVHWHGMILPNQMDGPAEITQPPIEPGQSYSYAFTATQHGTYFYHPHAKPDRTQALGLYGALIIDPANP
;
A
#
# COMPACT_ATOMS: atom_id res chain seq x y z
N MET A 1 12.46 7.39 -6.84
CA MET A 1 13.72 7.29 -6.06
C MET A 1 13.43 6.37 -4.88
N PHE A 2 14.24 5.34 -4.65
CA PHE A 2 14.06 4.47 -3.47
C PHE A 2 14.62 5.18 -2.24
N ILE A 3 13.77 5.43 -1.26
CA ILE A 3 14.04 6.28 -0.10
C ILE A 3 14.35 5.42 1.12
N GLN A 4 13.56 4.35 1.30
CA GLN A 4 13.71 3.41 2.41
C GLN A 4 14.03 1.99 1.91
N PRO A 5 14.62 1.12 2.74
CA PRO A 5 14.84 -0.28 2.40
C PRO A 5 13.59 -1.03 1.91
N ILE A 6 12.41 -0.68 2.43
CA ILE A 6 11.13 -1.26 2.01
C ILE A 6 10.83 -0.99 0.53
N ASP A 7 11.29 0.14 -0.02
CA ASP A 7 11.01 0.49 -1.41
C ASP A 7 11.73 -0.47 -2.38
N TYR A 8 12.91 -0.96 -2.01
CA TYR A 8 13.63 -1.98 -2.78
C TYR A 8 12.91 -3.33 -2.72
N PHE A 9 12.44 -3.72 -1.54
CA PHE A 9 11.64 -4.93 -1.38
C PHE A 9 10.36 -4.87 -2.23
N LEU A 10 9.65 -3.74 -2.19
CA LEU A 10 8.45 -3.52 -2.99
C LEU A 10 8.75 -3.54 -4.49
N ALA A 11 9.86 -2.97 -4.95
CA ALA A 11 10.26 -3.04 -6.35
C ALA A 11 10.45 -4.50 -6.82
N VAL A 12 11.11 -5.33 -6.00
CA VAL A 12 11.26 -6.77 -6.28
C VAL A 12 9.89 -7.46 -6.26
N TRP A 13 9.06 -7.18 -5.25
CA TRP A 13 7.71 -7.71 -5.15
C TRP A 13 6.87 -7.41 -6.40
N PHE A 14 6.87 -6.17 -6.88
CA PHE A 14 6.11 -5.78 -8.07
C PHE A 14 6.69 -6.33 -9.37
N ALA A 15 8.01 -6.49 -9.47
CA ALA A 15 8.62 -7.19 -10.61
C ALA A 15 8.16 -8.66 -10.65
N LEU A 16 8.15 -9.33 -9.50
CA LEU A 16 7.65 -10.70 -9.39
C LEU A 16 6.14 -10.79 -9.62
N ALA A 17 5.36 -9.81 -9.14
CA ALA A 17 3.92 -9.72 -9.40
C ALA A 17 3.64 -9.58 -10.90
N ALA A 18 4.35 -8.67 -11.59
CA ALA A 18 4.22 -8.50 -13.04
C ALA A 18 4.57 -9.78 -13.81
N ALA A 19 5.70 -10.42 -13.48
CA ALA A 19 6.08 -11.68 -14.10
C ALA A 19 5.06 -12.80 -13.84
N SER A 20 4.53 -12.88 -12.62
CA SER A 20 3.49 -13.82 -12.21
C SER A 20 2.21 -13.61 -13.01
N THR A 21 1.73 -12.37 -13.10
CA THR A 21 0.52 -12.02 -13.85
C THR A 21 0.66 -12.31 -15.33
N LEU A 22 1.82 -12.01 -15.93
CA LEU A 22 2.11 -12.33 -17.33
C LEU A 22 2.08 -13.84 -17.58
N TYR A 23 2.68 -14.63 -16.67
CA TYR A 23 2.63 -16.08 -16.75
C TYR A 23 1.20 -16.62 -16.66
N VAL A 24 0.42 -16.19 -15.65
CA VAL A 24 -0.98 -16.64 -15.47
C VAL A 24 -1.81 -16.28 -16.70
N GLY A 25 -1.68 -15.05 -17.21
CA GLY A 25 -2.36 -14.61 -18.42
C GLY A 25 -1.98 -15.45 -19.65
N PHE A 26 -0.70 -15.77 -19.83
CA PHE A 26 -0.28 -16.63 -20.94
C PHE A 26 -0.82 -18.07 -20.80
N ASP A 27 -0.69 -18.67 -19.62
CA ASP A 27 -1.05 -20.06 -19.36
C ASP A 27 -2.56 -20.27 -19.46
N GLN A 28 -3.36 -19.38 -18.87
CA GLN A 28 -4.82 -19.53 -18.88
C GLN A 28 -5.44 -19.42 -20.27
N TYR A 29 -4.94 -18.55 -21.15
CA TYR A 29 -5.47 -18.47 -22.51
C TYR A 29 -4.99 -19.59 -23.43
N ARG A 30 -3.88 -20.27 -23.10
CA ARG A 30 -3.31 -21.32 -23.94
C ARG A 30 -3.69 -22.72 -23.52
N ASN A 31 -3.69 -22.99 -22.21
CA ASN A 31 -3.73 -24.33 -21.66
C ASN A 31 -4.93 -24.58 -20.75
N ASN A 32 -5.58 -23.54 -20.21
CA ASN A 32 -6.64 -23.73 -19.21
C ASN A 32 -8.06 -23.66 -19.83
N PRO A 33 -8.90 -24.69 -19.62
CA PRO A 33 -10.23 -24.81 -20.22
C PRO A 33 -11.34 -24.07 -19.43
N GLU A 34 -11.01 -23.04 -18.65
CA GLU A 34 -12.01 -22.29 -17.89
C GLU A 34 -12.72 -21.20 -18.74
N PRO A 35 -13.91 -20.71 -18.31
CA PRO A 35 -14.55 -19.56 -18.94
C PRO A 35 -13.70 -18.28 -18.86
N VAL A 36 -13.76 -17.42 -19.89
CA VAL A 36 -12.96 -16.17 -19.98
C VAL A 36 -13.01 -15.30 -18.73
N VAL A 37 -14.16 -15.31 -18.04
CA VAL A 37 -14.37 -14.58 -16.79
C VAL A 37 -13.45 -15.05 -15.69
N MET A 38 -13.36 -16.36 -15.48
CA MET A 38 -12.51 -16.95 -14.46
C MET A 38 -11.04 -16.66 -14.76
N LYS A 39 -10.70 -16.60 -16.06
CA LYS A 39 -9.36 -16.20 -16.50
C LYS A 39 -8.99 -14.81 -15.98
N TRP A 40 -9.86 -13.83 -16.22
CA TRP A 40 -9.65 -12.47 -15.71
C TRP A 40 -9.61 -12.41 -14.18
N GLY A 41 -10.39 -13.24 -13.49
CA GLY A 41 -10.35 -13.35 -12.04
C GLY A 41 -8.95 -13.69 -11.53
N PHE A 42 -8.33 -14.75 -12.05
CA PHE A 42 -6.98 -15.14 -11.67
C PHE A 42 -5.90 -14.14 -12.09
N ILE A 43 -6.04 -13.53 -13.27
CA ILE A 43 -5.10 -12.49 -13.74
C ILE A 43 -5.12 -11.29 -12.80
N LEU A 44 -6.31 -10.78 -12.45
CA LEU A 44 -6.45 -9.62 -11.56
C LEU A 44 -6.01 -9.93 -10.14
N VAL A 45 -6.42 -11.07 -9.58
CA VAL A 45 -5.98 -11.46 -8.23
C VAL A 45 -4.46 -11.68 -8.18
N THR A 46 -3.85 -12.22 -9.23
CA THR A 46 -2.38 -12.33 -9.33
C THR A 46 -1.72 -10.97 -9.43
N LEU A 47 -2.33 -10.01 -10.13
CA LEU A 47 -1.86 -8.62 -10.14
C LEU A 47 -1.89 -8.00 -8.74
N TYR A 48 -2.92 -8.29 -7.95
CA TYR A 48 -3.09 -7.72 -6.60
C TYR A 48 -2.24 -8.41 -5.54
N MET A 49 -2.13 -9.74 -5.58
CA MET A 49 -1.47 -10.56 -4.56
C MET A 49 -0.06 -11.01 -4.96
N GLY A 50 0.38 -10.68 -6.18
CA GLY A 50 1.69 -11.03 -6.72
C GLY A 50 1.94 -12.55 -6.78
N PRO A 51 3.13 -13.02 -6.37
CA PRO A 51 3.47 -14.45 -6.39
C PRO A 51 2.51 -15.37 -5.63
N LEU A 52 1.79 -14.84 -4.63
CA LEU A 52 0.78 -15.61 -3.90
C LEU A 52 -0.43 -15.94 -4.79
N GLY A 53 -0.84 -15.02 -5.67
CA GLY A 53 -1.90 -15.28 -6.64
C GLY A 53 -1.50 -16.34 -7.67
N LEU A 54 -0.25 -16.31 -8.13
CA LEU A 54 0.31 -17.37 -8.98
C LEU A 54 0.31 -18.72 -8.27
N LEU A 55 0.71 -18.76 -7.00
CA LEU A 55 0.69 -19.99 -6.22
C LEU A 55 -0.74 -20.54 -6.12
N LEU A 56 -1.73 -19.69 -5.84
CA LEU A 56 -3.14 -20.08 -5.81
C LEU A 56 -3.61 -20.60 -7.17
N TYR A 57 -3.25 -19.94 -8.27
CA TYR A 57 -3.54 -20.40 -9.63
C TYR A 57 -3.02 -21.82 -9.87
N VAL A 58 -1.72 -22.04 -9.61
CA VAL A 58 -1.08 -23.34 -9.85
C VAL A 58 -1.69 -24.45 -8.99
N LEU A 59 -2.06 -24.15 -7.75
CA LEU A 59 -2.57 -25.16 -6.82
C LEU A 59 -4.07 -25.45 -6.99
N ALA A 60 -4.86 -24.45 -7.38
CA ALA A 60 -6.32 -24.56 -7.39
C ALA A 60 -6.90 -24.77 -8.79
N ASP A 61 -6.32 -24.17 -9.83
CA ASP A 61 -6.99 -24.00 -11.13
C ASP A 61 -6.19 -24.49 -12.33
N LYS A 62 -4.86 -24.35 -12.34
CA LYS A 62 -4.03 -24.78 -13.47
C LYS A 62 -4.25 -26.25 -13.83
N GLU A 63 -4.70 -26.52 -15.06
CA GLU A 63 -4.86 -27.88 -15.58
C GLU A 63 -3.52 -28.64 -15.53
N PRO A 64 -3.38 -29.73 -14.74
CA PRO A 64 -2.12 -30.45 -14.60
C PRO A 64 -1.74 -31.21 -15.87
N ARG A 65 -2.74 -31.78 -16.54
CA ARG A 65 -2.64 -32.51 -17.81
C ARG A 65 -3.92 -32.28 -18.62
N PRO A 66 -3.84 -32.22 -19.97
CA PRO A 66 -5.01 -32.03 -20.81
C PRO A 66 -6.08 -33.09 -20.54
N GLY A 67 -7.26 -32.68 -20.11
CA GLY A 67 -8.34 -33.61 -19.74
C GLY A 67 -8.65 -33.71 -18.25
N GLU A 68 -7.75 -33.24 -17.37
CA GLU A 68 -7.85 -33.49 -15.93
C GLU A 68 -8.37 -32.28 -15.11
N HIS A 69 -8.70 -31.16 -15.75
CA HIS A 69 -9.12 -29.92 -15.05
C HIS A 69 -10.34 -30.12 -14.12
N GLU A 70 -11.38 -30.81 -14.56
CA GLU A 70 -12.62 -31.06 -13.80
C GLU A 70 -12.33 -31.83 -12.52
N ASP A 71 -11.55 -32.90 -12.61
CA ASP A 71 -11.17 -33.73 -11.46
C ASP A 71 -10.20 -32.98 -10.54
N PHE A 72 -9.27 -32.22 -11.12
CA PHE A 72 -8.30 -31.42 -10.37
C PHE A 72 -8.98 -30.34 -9.54
N THR A 73 -9.99 -29.65 -10.09
CA THR A 73 -10.71 -28.54 -9.44
C THR A 73 -11.84 -29.00 -8.53
N ARG A 74 -12.26 -30.28 -8.59
CA ARG A 74 -13.35 -30.86 -7.80
C ARG A 74 -13.28 -30.63 -6.28
N PRO A 75 -12.11 -30.70 -5.61
CA PRO A 75 -12.03 -30.53 -4.16
C PRO A 75 -12.63 -29.19 -3.68
N LEU A 76 -13.43 -29.25 -2.60
CA LEU A 76 -14.18 -28.09 -2.09
C LEU A 76 -13.28 -26.89 -1.76
N TRP A 77 -12.07 -27.12 -1.24
CA TRP A 77 -11.16 -26.03 -0.91
C TRP A 77 -10.71 -25.25 -2.16
N LYS A 78 -10.57 -25.93 -3.31
CA LYS A 78 -10.23 -25.31 -4.61
C LYS A 78 -11.43 -24.59 -5.22
N GLN A 79 -12.61 -25.18 -5.11
CA GLN A 79 -13.86 -24.54 -5.48
C GLN A 79 -14.07 -23.24 -4.66
N GLY A 80 -13.75 -23.29 -3.36
CA GLY A 80 -13.71 -22.10 -2.50
C GLY A 80 -12.70 -21.06 -2.99
N VAL A 81 -11.47 -21.46 -3.35
CA VAL A 81 -10.47 -20.55 -3.92
C VAL A 81 -11.01 -19.86 -5.17
N GLY A 82 -11.59 -20.60 -6.11
CA GLY A 82 -12.20 -20.04 -7.31
C GLY A 82 -13.30 -19.02 -7.00
N SER A 83 -14.16 -19.34 -6.04
CA SER A 83 -15.24 -18.45 -5.60
C SER A 83 -14.72 -17.17 -4.96
N THR A 84 -13.72 -17.28 -4.09
CA THR A 84 -13.06 -16.11 -3.47
C THR A 84 -12.33 -15.26 -4.50
N ILE A 85 -11.62 -15.88 -5.45
CA ILE A 85 -10.90 -15.16 -6.51
C ILE A 85 -11.85 -14.34 -7.37
N HIS A 86 -12.99 -14.92 -7.75
CA HIS A 86 -13.98 -14.21 -8.55
C HIS A 86 -14.54 -12.97 -7.84
N CYS A 87 -14.83 -13.10 -6.55
CA CYS A 87 -15.32 -12.01 -5.70
C CYS A 87 -14.24 -10.93 -5.48
N VAL A 88 -13.05 -11.34 -5.01
CA VAL A 88 -11.94 -10.43 -4.71
C VAL A 88 -11.47 -9.69 -5.96
N ALA A 89 -11.48 -10.32 -7.13
CA ALA A 89 -11.16 -9.64 -8.38
C ALA A 89 -12.05 -8.41 -8.61
N GLY A 90 -13.36 -8.51 -8.37
CA GLY A 90 -14.28 -7.39 -8.50
C GLY A 90 -14.15 -6.38 -7.36
N ASP A 91 -14.28 -6.85 -6.13
CA ASP A 91 -14.28 -6.02 -4.92
C ASP A 91 -12.99 -5.21 -4.79
N ALA A 92 -11.83 -5.85 -4.94
CA ALA A 92 -10.53 -5.17 -4.83
C ALA A 92 -10.32 -4.16 -5.96
N THR A 93 -10.81 -4.42 -7.17
CA THR A 93 -10.73 -3.44 -8.27
C THR A 93 -11.51 -2.17 -7.93
N GLY A 94 -12.74 -2.31 -7.43
CA GLY A 94 -13.57 -1.18 -7.02
C GLY A 94 -12.96 -0.40 -5.85
N ILE A 95 -12.44 -1.11 -4.84
CA ILE A 95 -11.77 -0.51 -3.69
C ILE A 95 -10.51 0.26 -4.12
N ILE A 96 -9.62 -0.36 -4.90
CA ILE A 96 -8.38 0.28 -5.36
C ILE A 96 -8.67 1.54 -6.18
N LEU A 97 -9.63 1.47 -7.10
CA LEU A 97 -10.03 2.63 -7.91
C LEU A 97 -10.58 3.76 -7.03
N ALA A 98 -11.45 3.42 -6.07
CA ALA A 98 -11.99 4.38 -5.12
C ALA A 98 -10.89 5.01 -4.26
N ALA A 99 -9.99 4.21 -3.68
CA ALA A 99 -8.88 4.67 -2.85
C ALA A 99 -8.01 5.70 -3.60
N VAL A 100 -7.70 5.44 -4.88
CA VAL A 100 -6.97 6.41 -5.72
C VAL A 100 -7.75 7.72 -5.88
N ILE A 101 -9.05 7.63 -6.14
CA ILE A 101 -9.91 8.82 -6.32
C ILE A 101 -10.02 9.61 -5.00
N THR A 102 -10.32 8.95 -3.88
CA THR A 102 -10.52 9.62 -2.59
C THR A 102 -9.22 10.23 -2.06
N ALA A 103 -8.10 9.52 -2.19
CA ALA A 103 -6.78 10.04 -1.85
C ALA A 103 -6.42 11.28 -2.69
N THR A 104 -6.65 11.23 -4.00
CA THR A 104 -6.40 12.39 -4.88
C THR A 104 -7.32 13.57 -4.58
N LEU A 105 -8.54 13.34 -4.07
CA LEU A 105 -9.46 14.38 -3.60
C LEU A 105 -9.10 14.91 -2.20
N GLY A 106 -8.24 14.21 -1.46
CA GLY A 106 -7.87 14.57 -0.09
C GLY A 106 -9.01 14.39 0.90
N LEU A 107 -9.81 13.35 0.72
CA LEU A 107 -10.88 13.01 1.65
C LEU A 107 -10.30 12.40 2.94
N PRO A 108 -11.00 12.51 4.07
CA PRO A 108 -10.55 11.91 5.33
C PRO A 108 -10.72 10.39 5.29
N MET A 109 -9.80 9.66 5.91
CA MET A 109 -9.74 8.18 5.83
C MET A 109 -11.05 7.48 6.21
N TRP A 110 -11.81 7.97 7.21
CA TRP A 110 -13.10 7.35 7.57
C TRP A 110 -14.12 7.40 6.43
N LEU A 111 -14.10 8.46 5.62
CA LEU A 111 -14.96 8.61 4.45
C LEU A 111 -14.41 7.75 3.30
N ASP A 112 -13.10 7.68 3.15
CA ASP A 112 -12.43 6.83 2.15
C ASP A 112 -12.87 5.38 2.30
N LEU A 113 -12.80 4.82 3.51
CA LEU A 113 -13.23 3.44 3.79
C LEU A 113 -14.70 3.18 3.43
N ILE A 114 -15.58 4.17 3.62
CA ILE A 114 -17.00 4.06 3.25
C ILE A 114 -17.14 4.06 1.73
N VAL A 115 -16.47 4.98 1.04
CA VAL A 115 -16.52 5.10 -0.42
C VAL A 115 -15.92 3.86 -1.08
N GLU A 116 -14.80 3.36 -0.56
CA GLU A 116 -14.15 2.12 -0.98
C GLU A 116 -15.06 0.91 -0.82
N TYR A 117 -15.73 0.76 0.32
CA TYR A 117 -16.68 -0.34 0.53
C TYR A 117 -17.83 -0.28 -0.49
N LEU A 118 -18.44 0.90 -0.68
CA LEU A 118 -19.55 1.07 -1.63
C LEU A 118 -19.11 0.80 -3.08
N ALA A 119 -17.93 1.29 -3.47
CA ALA A 119 -17.37 1.10 -4.80
C ALA A 119 -16.97 -0.36 -5.04
N GLY A 120 -16.31 -0.99 -4.08
CA GLY A 120 -15.96 -2.41 -4.11
C GLY A 120 -17.20 -3.28 -4.29
N PHE A 121 -18.19 -3.12 -3.40
CA PHE A 121 -19.44 -3.88 -3.48
C PHE A 121 -20.19 -3.65 -4.80
N ALA A 122 -20.25 -2.41 -5.29
CA ALA A 122 -20.90 -2.10 -6.57
C ALA A 122 -20.17 -2.74 -7.75
N PHE A 123 -18.84 -2.70 -7.77
CA PHE A 123 -18.03 -3.28 -8.84
C PHE A 123 -18.08 -4.82 -8.81
N GLY A 124 -17.96 -5.42 -7.63
CA GLY A 124 -18.16 -6.84 -7.39
C GLY A 124 -19.53 -7.30 -7.88
N LEU A 125 -20.60 -6.69 -7.39
CA LEU A 125 -21.97 -7.11 -7.72
C LEU A 125 -22.36 -6.84 -9.18
N PHE A 126 -22.15 -5.62 -9.67
CA PHE A 126 -22.71 -5.18 -10.97
C PHE A 126 -21.81 -5.46 -12.17
N ILE A 127 -20.51 -5.62 -11.97
CA ILE A 127 -19.58 -5.90 -13.07
C ILE A 127 -19.14 -7.35 -12.99
N PHE A 128 -18.69 -7.80 -11.82
CA PHE A 128 -18.17 -9.16 -11.70
C PHE A 128 -19.29 -10.20 -11.60
N GLN A 129 -20.13 -10.17 -10.57
CA GLN A 129 -21.14 -11.22 -10.40
C GLN A 129 -22.20 -11.19 -11.52
N SER A 130 -22.84 -10.05 -11.78
CA SER A 130 -24.05 -9.99 -12.60
C SER A 130 -23.83 -10.05 -14.12
N LEU A 131 -22.84 -9.31 -14.66
CA LEU A 131 -22.52 -9.37 -16.09
C LEU A 131 -21.90 -10.72 -16.44
N PHE A 132 -21.07 -11.28 -15.56
CA PHE A 132 -20.42 -12.54 -15.85
C PHE A 132 -21.33 -13.75 -15.67
N MET A 133 -22.22 -13.77 -14.67
CA MET A 133 -23.26 -14.80 -14.56
C MET A 133 -24.22 -14.81 -15.76
N LYS A 134 -24.49 -13.65 -16.39
CA LYS A 134 -25.33 -13.55 -17.59
C LYS A 134 -24.75 -14.35 -18.76
N SER A 135 -23.43 -14.34 -18.91
CA SER A 135 -22.74 -15.11 -19.96
C SER A 135 -22.74 -16.63 -19.72
N MET A 136 -23.05 -17.07 -18.49
CA MET A 136 -22.78 -18.42 -18.01
C MET A 136 -24.04 -19.23 -17.66
N MET A 137 -25.01 -18.66 -16.94
CA MET A 137 -26.22 -19.36 -16.46
C MET A 137 -27.50 -19.02 -17.26
N GLY A 138 -27.40 -18.08 -18.21
CA GLY A 138 -28.58 -17.50 -18.85
C GLY A 138 -29.42 -16.68 -17.86
N GLY A 139 -30.63 -16.28 -18.29
CA GLY A 139 -31.50 -15.41 -17.49
C GLY A 139 -31.26 -13.91 -17.73
N THR A 140 -32.07 -13.08 -17.06
CA THR A 140 -31.94 -11.62 -17.18
C THR A 140 -30.82 -11.10 -16.27
N TYR A 141 -30.18 -10.00 -16.65
CA TYR A 141 -29.15 -9.34 -15.84
C TYR A 141 -29.61 -9.11 -14.39
N TRP A 142 -30.84 -8.62 -14.22
CA TRP A 142 -31.42 -8.33 -12.91
C TRP A 142 -31.75 -9.56 -12.08
N GLU A 143 -32.07 -10.69 -12.73
CA GLU A 143 -32.23 -11.96 -12.02
C GLU A 143 -30.90 -12.42 -11.41
N ASN A 144 -29.80 -12.26 -12.16
CA ASN A 144 -28.46 -12.60 -11.69
C ASN A 144 -27.99 -11.67 -10.57
N VAL A 145 -28.26 -10.37 -10.65
CA VAL A 145 -28.02 -9.42 -9.55
C VAL A 145 -28.74 -9.87 -8.28
N ARG A 146 -30.03 -10.21 -8.37
CA ARG A 146 -30.82 -10.62 -7.19
C ARG A 146 -30.31 -11.92 -6.56
N LYS A 147 -29.92 -12.90 -7.37
CA LYS A 147 -29.40 -14.19 -6.91
C LYS A 147 -28.01 -14.08 -6.27
N SER A 148 -27.16 -13.20 -6.80
CA SER A 148 -25.79 -13.00 -6.30
C SER A 148 -25.67 -12.00 -5.16
N PHE A 149 -26.67 -11.14 -4.95
CA PHE A 149 -26.62 -10.07 -3.95
C PHE A 149 -26.22 -10.56 -2.54
N LEU A 150 -26.94 -11.53 -1.99
CA LEU A 150 -26.74 -11.96 -0.61
C LEU A 150 -25.39 -12.67 -0.41
N PRO A 151 -25.00 -13.66 -1.25
CA PRO A 151 -23.69 -14.27 -1.14
C PRO A 151 -22.54 -13.26 -1.34
N GLU A 152 -22.70 -12.27 -2.23
CA GLU A 152 -21.69 -11.25 -2.44
C GLU A 152 -21.59 -10.27 -1.28
N PHE A 153 -22.72 -9.85 -0.72
CA PHE A 153 -22.76 -9.01 0.47
C PHE A 153 -22.01 -9.66 1.65
N ILE A 154 -22.25 -10.95 1.88
CA ILE A 154 -21.54 -11.70 2.93
C ILE A 154 -20.03 -11.74 2.65
N SER A 155 -19.64 -12.05 1.41
CA SER A 155 -18.23 -12.15 1.02
C SER A 155 -17.49 -10.81 1.15
N MET A 156 -18.08 -9.74 0.62
CA MET A 156 -17.54 -8.39 0.67
C MET A 156 -17.39 -7.89 2.12
N ASN A 157 -18.34 -8.22 3.00
CA ASN A 157 -18.24 -7.88 4.43
C ASN A 157 -17.00 -8.49 5.08
N PHE A 158 -16.71 -9.77 4.84
CA PHE A 158 -15.50 -10.40 5.35
C PHE A 158 -14.24 -9.87 4.68
N MET A 159 -14.30 -9.57 3.38
CA MET A 159 -13.19 -8.98 2.64
C MET A 159 -12.80 -7.63 3.27
N MET A 160 -13.76 -6.72 3.43
CA MET A 160 -13.50 -5.42 4.01
C MET A 160 -13.15 -5.49 5.51
N ALA A 161 -13.74 -6.43 6.25
CA ALA A 161 -13.40 -6.66 7.66
C ALA A 161 -11.92 -7.02 7.85
N GLY A 162 -11.30 -7.69 6.88
CA GLY A 162 -9.88 -8.05 6.90
C GLY A 162 -8.99 -6.95 6.33
N MET A 163 -9.41 -6.33 5.23
CA MET A 163 -8.64 -5.32 4.51
C MET A 163 -8.61 -3.97 5.24
N ALA A 164 -9.74 -3.46 5.74
CA ALA A 164 -9.84 -2.13 6.32
C ALA A 164 -8.86 -1.90 7.48
N PRO A 165 -8.75 -2.78 8.50
CA PRO A 165 -7.80 -2.57 9.58
C PRO A 165 -6.36 -2.55 9.10
N VAL A 166 -5.99 -3.50 8.24
CA VAL A 166 -4.62 -3.61 7.71
C VAL A 166 -4.24 -2.36 6.94
N MET A 167 -5.12 -1.88 6.09
CA MET A 167 -4.89 -0.63 5.36
C MET A 167 -4.78 0.55 6.31
N SER A 168 -5.74 0.76 7.21
CA SER A 168 -5.71 1.90 8.12
C SER A 168 -4.43 1.93 8.96
N PHE A 169 -4.02 0.80 9.54
CA PHE A 169 -2.81 0.73 10.37
C PHE A 169 -1.51 0.93 9.60
N LEU A 170 -1.41 0.39 8.38
CA LEU A 170 -0.20 0.56 7.57
C LEU A 170 -0.15 1.95 6.92
N MET A 171 -1.29 2.50 6.50
CA MET A 171 -1.41 3.84 5.91
C MET A 171 -1.19 4.95 6.95
N MET A 172 -1.77 4.82 8.14
CA MET A 172 -1.51 5.70 9.31
C MET A 172 -0.37 5.17 10.19
N GLY A 173 0.54 4.40 9.60
CA GLY A 173 1.69 3.83 10.29
C GLY A 173 2.80 4.85 10.52
N ARG A 174 4.02 4.50 10.14
CA ARG A 174 5.18 5.39 10.29
C ARG A 174 5.59 6.08 9.00
N ASP A 175 5.12 5.58 7.87
CA ASP A 175 5.45 6.11 6.56
C ASP A 175 4.16 6.46 5.84
N MET A 176 3.80 7.75 5.90
CA MET A 176 2.55 8.26 5.36
C MET A 176 2.53 8.27 3.83
N ARG A 177 3.65 7.97 3.16
CA ARG A 177 3.67 7.70 1.72
C ARG A 177 2.72 6.57 1.33
N ALA A 178 2.37 5.69 2.27
CA ALA A 178 1.36 4.67 2.10
C ALA A 178 -0.04 5.23 1.77
N MET A 179 -0.31 6.51 2.03
CA MET A 179 -1.58 7.18 1.69
C MET A 179 -1.56 7.85 0.30
N GLU A 180 -0.41 7.88 -0.38
CA GLU A 180 -0.22 8.62 -1.63
C GLU A 180 -0.18 7.66 -2.83
N PRO A 181 -1.16 7.70 -3.75
CA PRO A 181 -1.21 6.77 -4.89
C PRO A 181 -0.02 6.83 -5.84
N THR A 182 0.76 7.91 -5.79
CA THR A 182 1.98 8.09 -6.58
C THR A 182 3.17 7.31 -6.03
N GLU A 183 3.07 6.80 -4.80
CA GLU A 183 4.14 6.10 -4.10
C GLU A 183 3.98 4.58 -4.20
N LEU A 184 5.09 3.86 -4.34
CA LEU A 184 5.09 2.39 -4.38
C LEU A 184 4.52 1.78 -3.09
N LEU A 185 4.71 2.46 -1.95
CA LEU A 185 4.25 1.99 -0.66
C LEU A 185 2.73 1.89 -0.58
N PHE A 186 1.99 2.84 -1.18
CA PHE A 186 0.53 2.79 -1.28
C PHE A 186 0.07 1.47 -1.90
N TRP A 187 0.61 1.14 -3.07
CA TRP A 187 0.29 -0.11 -3.77
C TRP A 187 0.69 -1.36 -2.99
N GLY A 188 1.79 -1.28 -2.23
CA GLY A 188 2.25 -2.37 -1.35
C GLY A 188 1.25 -2.63 -0.23
N VAL A 189 0.75 -1.57 0.41
CA VAL A 189 -0.27 -1.67 1.46
C VAL A 189 -1.59 -2.16 0.90
N MET A 190 -2.02 -1.70 -0.28
CA MET A 190 -3.20 -2.23 -0.96
C MET A 190 -3.08 -3.74 -1.22
N SER A 191 -1.92 -4.19 -1.70
CA SER A 191 -1.64 -5.62 -1.93
C SER A 191 -1.78 -6.45 -0.65
N ILE A 192 -1.18 -6.00 0.46
CA ILE A 192 -1.28 -6.66 1.76
C ILE A 192 -2.72 -6.64 2.29
N GLY A 193 -3.43 -5.51 2.11
CA GLY A 193 -4.84 -5.37 2.46
C GLY A 193 -5.73 -6.38 1.72
N VAL A 194 -5.54 -6.53 0.41
CA VAL A 194 -6.25 -7.53 -0.40
C VAL A 194 -5.94 -8.95 0.06
N ILE A 195 -4.69 -9.28 0.40
CA ILE A 195 -4.31 -10.59 0.93
C ILE A 195 -5.02 -10.87 2.26
N ALA A 196 -5.08 -9.89 3.16
CA ALA A 196 -5.78 -10.01 4.45
C ALA A 196 -7.29 -10.19 4.25
N GLY A 197 -7.90 -9.38 3.38
CA GLY A 197 -9.30 -9.50 3.01
C GLY A 197 -9.64 -10.85 2.37
N PHE A 198 -8.82 -11.33 1.43
CA PHE A 198 -8.93 -12.65 0.82
C PHE A 198 -8.91 -13.75 1.90
N THR A 199 -7.94 -13.69 2.81
CA THR A 199 -7.75 -14.68 3.87
C THR A 199 -8.96 -14.76 4.78
N LEU A 200 -9.56 -13.62 5.14
CA LEU A 200 -10.74 -13.58 6.00
C LEU A 200 -12.03 -13.97 5.26
N ALA A 201 -12.16 -13.61 3.99
CA ALA A 201 -13.33 -13.96 3.16
C ALA A 201 -13.33 -15.43 2.71
N TYR A 202 -12.17 -16.08 2.63
CA TYR A 202 -12.02 -17.44 2.10
C TYR A 202 -12.91 -18.48 2.81
N PRO A 203 -12.91 -18.61 4.15
CA PRO A 203 -13.74 -19.61 4.83
C PRO A 203 -15.25 -19.42 4.59
N ALA A 204 -15.71 -18.17 4.53
CA ALA A 204 -17.10 -17.85 4.23
C ALA A 204 -17.47 -18.27 2.79
N ASN A 205 -16.60 -18.00 1.82
CA ASN A 205 -16.82 -18.42 0.43
C ASN A 205 -16.80 -19.95 0.27
N VAL A 206 -15.89 -20.66 0.96
CA VAL A 206 -15.90 -22.13 1.00
C VAL A 206 -17.26 -22.64 1.49
N TRP A 207 -17.81 -22.05 2.56
CA TRP A 207 -19.12 -22.42 3.08
C TRP A 207 -20.26 -22.11 2.09
N LEU A 208 -20.24 -20.93 1.46
CA LEU A 208 -21.25 -20.54 0.47
C LEU A 208 -21.26 -21.48 -0.74
N VAL A 209 -20.09 -21.92 -1.20
CA VAL A 209 -19.97 -22.93 -2.25
C VAL A 209 -20.46 -24.29 -1.78
N ALA A 210 -20.09 -24.72 -0.57
CA ALA A 210 -20.53 -25.99 0.00
C ALA A 210 -22.07 -26.10 0.12
N ARG A 211 -22.76 -24.96 0.22
CA ARG A 211 -24.22 -24.86 0.35
C ARG A 211 -24.97 -24.51 -0.95
N GLY A 212 -24.27 -24.51 -2.08
CA GLY A 212 -24.84 -24.17 -3.39
C GLY A 212 -25.34 -22.73 -3.52
N LEU A 213 -24.84 -21.80 -2.67
CA LEU A 213 -25.16 -20.37 -2.72
C LEU A 213 -24.21 -19.58 -3.62
N LYS A 214 -22.98 -20.10 -3.83
CA LYS A 214 -22.01 -19.59 -4.80
C LYS A 214 -21.49 -20.74 -5.67
N HIS A 215 -20.93 -20.39 -6.82
CA HIS A 215 -20.14 -21.31 -7.61
C HIS A 215 -18.64 -21.17 -7.31
N GLY A 216 -17.90 -22.24 -7.54
CA GLY A 216 -16.45 -22.26 -7.55
C GLY A 216 -15.87 -22.26 -8.96
N LEU A 217 -14.83 -23.08 -9.17
CA LEU A 217 -14.14 -23.27 -10.45
C LEU A 217 -14.99 -24.11 -11.40
N MET A 218 -14.94 -23.77 -12.69
CA MET A 218 -15.72 -24.45 -13.73
C MET A 218 -14.87 -24.71 -14.97
N THR A 219 -15.31 -25.69 -15.77
CA THR A 219 -14.68 -26.02 -17.04
C THR A 219 -15.63 -25.79 -18.21
N GLN A 220 -15.10 -25.23 -19.30
CA GLN A 220 -15.78 -25.02 -20.58
C GLN A 220 -14.98 -25.71 -21.69
N ARG A 221 -15.37 -26.94 -22.06
CA ARG A 221 -14.83 -27.64 -23.24
C ARG A 221 -15.82 -27.54 -24.40
N PRO A 222 -15.36 -27.34 -25.66
CA PRO A 222 -16.19 -27.59 -26.83
C PRO A 222 -16.63 -29.06 -26.83
N GLN A 223 -17.93 -29.33 -26.96
CA GLN A 223 -18.41 -30.72 -27.14
C GLN A 223 -17.75 -31.30 -28.40
N ALA A 224 -16.99 -32.37 -28.24
CA ALA A 224 -16.57 -33.18 -29.37
C ALA A 224 -17.83 -33.78 -30.00
N ASN A 225 -18.09 -33.44 -31.26
CA ASN A 225 -19.08 -34.17 -32.06
C ASN A 225 -18.64 -35.64 -32.10
N GLU A 226 -19.35 -36.49 -31.36
CA GLU A 226 -19.27 -37.94 -31.52
C GLU A 226 -19.71 -38.29 -32.95
N THR A 227 -18.75 -38.33 -33.86
CA THR A 227 -18.90 -39.00 -35.14
C THR A 227 -18.65 -40.48 -34.87
N SER A 228 -19.75 -41.20 -34.64
CA SER A 228 -19.76 -42.65 -34.54
C SER A 228 -19.22 -43.27 -35.83
N SER A 229 -17.94 -43.65 -35.82
CA SER A 229 -17.37 -44.61 -36.76
C SER A 229 -16.93 -45.83 -35.95
N GLY A 230 -17.91 -46.70 -35.66
CA GLY A 230 -17.65 -47.99 -35.06
C GLY A 230 -17.17 -48.98 -36.12
N GLU A 231 -15.88 -49.31 -36.11
CA GLU A 231 -15.39 -50.57 -36.67
C GLU A 231 -15.53 -51.70 -35.61
N PRO A 232 -15.86 -52.94 -36.02
CA PRO A 232 -16.25 -53.98 -35.08
C PRO A 232 -15.05 -54.86 -34.68
N THR A 233 -14.64 -54.80 -33.43
CA THR A 233 -13.78 -55.83 -32.83
C THR A 233 -14.62 -56.91 -32.16
N ALA A 234 -14.60 -58.08 -32.78
CA ALA A 234 -15.10 -59.35 -32.27
C ALA A 234 -14.34 -59.82 -31.03
N HIS A 235 -15.06 -60.29 -30.01
CA HIS A 235 -14.68 -61.39 -29.09
C HIS A 235 -15.96 -61.75 -28.31
N GLN A 236 -16.62 -62.85 -28.64
CA GLN A 236 -16.39 -64.24 -28.20
C GLN A 236 -17.39 -64.63 -27.10
N GLN A 237 -18.20 -65.61 -27.47
CA GLN A 237 -19.31 -66.19 -26.75
C GLN A 237 -18.83 -66.91 -25.48
N HIS A 238 -19.61 -66.79 -24.40
CA HIS A 238 -19.88 -67.94 -23.54
C HIS A 238 -21.34 -67.89 -23.09
N ALA A 239 -22.08 -68.89 -23.56
CA ALA A 239 -23.45 -69.17 -23.20
C ALA A 239 -23.50 -70.16 -22.03
N THR A 240 -24.41 -69.94 -21.08
CA THR A 240 -25.00 -70.99 -20.26
C THR A 240 -26.50 -70.76 -20.16
N HIS A 241 -27.24 -71.73 -20.68
CA HIS A 241 -28.70 -71.83 -20.68
C HIS A 241 -29.27 -72.20 -19.30
N HIS A 242 -30.45 -71.67 -18.98
CA HIS A 242 -31.61 -72.47 -18.54
C HIS A 242 -32.94 -71.68 -18.76
N PRO A 243 -34.06 -72.34 -19.14
CA PRO A 243 -35.30 -71.67 -19.55
C PRO A 243 -36.49 -71.83 -18.57
N ASN A 244 -37.62 -71.19 -18.94
CA ASN A 244 -39.01 -71.24 -18.41
C ASN A 244 -39.34 -70.35 -17.20
N ALA A 245 -40.52 -69.71 -17.09
CA ALA A 245 -41.66 -69.46 -17.98
C ALA A 245 -42.58 -68.41 -17.31
N GLY A 246 -43.39 -67.70 -18.10
CA GLY A 246 -44.73 -67.27 -17.69
C GLY A 246 -44.92 -65.86 -17.08
N ASP A 247 -45.50 -64.99 -17.90
CA ASP A 247 -46.76 -64.26 -17.64
C ASP A 247 -46.77 -62.73 -17.37
N ASP A 248 -47.74 -62.13 -18.07
CA ASP A 248 -48.51 -60.90 -17.86
C ASP A 248 -47.92 -59.46 -17.83
N ARG A 249 -48.25 -58.75 -18.92
CA ARG A 249 -48.95 -57.43 -18.99
C ARG A 249 -48.51 -56.31 -18.02
N ARG A 250 -47.91 -55.25 -18.59
CA ARG A 250 -48.57 -53.93 -18.78
C ARG A 250 -47.60 -52.89 -19.35
N SER A 251 -48.02 -52.35 -20.50
CA SER A 251 -47.56 -51.09 -21.08
C SER A 251 -47.48 -49.96 -20.03
N ARG A 252 -46.28 -49.39 -19.87
CA ARG A 252 -46.08 -48.04 -19.31
C ARG A 252 -45.30 -47.22 -20.32
N ASN A 253 -46.04 -46.38 -21.04
CA ASN A 253 -45.53 -45.20 -21.74
C ASN A 253 -44.64 -44.40 -20.79
N THR A 254 -43.33 -44.44 -20.99
CA THR A 254 -42.39 -43.49 -20.41
C THR A 254 -42.05 -42.48 -21.50
N SER A 255 -42.69 -41.32 -21.42
CA SER A 255 -42.32 -40.15 -22.22
C SER A 255 -40.92 -39.71 -21.79
N HIS A 256 -39.90 -40.05 -22.59
CA HIS A 256 -38.58 -39.45 -22.49
C HIS A 256 -38.69 -37.96 -22.85
N LYS A 257 -39.00 -37.13 -21.85
CA LYS A 257 -38.70 -35.70 -21.91
C LYS A 257 -37.18 -35.55 -21.83
N SER A 258 -36.58 -35.23 -22.96
CA SER A 258 -35.23 -34.70 -23.09
C SER A 258 -35.05 -33.56 -22.08
N LYS A 259 -34.30 -33.83 -20.99
CA LYS A 259 -33.84 -32.80 -20.05
C LYS A 259 -32.86 -31.91 -20.80
N ARG A 260 -33.28 -30.68 -21.11
CA ARG A 260 -32.34 -29.58 -21.34
C ARG A 260 -31.49 -29.43 -20.07
N SER A 261 -30.19 -29.65 -20.23
CA SER A 261 -29.14 -29.43 -19.23
C SER A 261 -29.07 -27.95 -18.87
N GLY A 262 -29.85 -27.53 -17.88
CA GLY A 262 -29.58 -26.32 -17.10
C GLY A 262 -29.26 -26.76 -15.68
N HIS A 263 -27.99 -26.73 -15.28
CA HIS A 263 -27.58 -26.95 -13.90
C HIS A 263 -28.09 -25.77 -13.05
N GLN A 264 -29.32 -25.84 -12.54
CA GLN A 264 -29.76 -24.98 -11.46
C GLN A 264 -29.16 -25.53 -10.16
N MET A 265 -28.29 -24.74 -9.51
CA MET A 265 -27.83 -25.06 -8.16
C MET A 265 -29.01 -24.89 -7.21
N GLU A 266 -29.46 -25.99 -6.62
CA GLU A 266 -30.39 -25.96 -5.49
C GLU A 266 -29.57 -25.79 -4.21
N THR A 267 -29.91 -24.79 -3.41
CA THR A 267 -29.28 -24.58 -2.11
C THR A 267 -29.89 -25.48 -1.05
N ASP A 268 -29.05 -26.08 -0.22
CA ASP A 268 -29.44 -26.88 0.95
C ASP A 268 -29.35 -26.09 2.27
N ALA A 269 -28.94 -24.81 2.21
CA ALA A 269 -28.81 -23.97 3.39
C ALA A 269 -30.18 -23.59 3.95
N THR A 270 -30.32 -23.74 5.27
CA THR A 270 -31.52 -23.29 5.98
C THR A 270 -31.49 -21.77 6.18
N THR A 271 -32.67 -21.14 6.23
CA THR A 271 -32.78 -19.69 6.51
C THR A 271 -32.05 -19.26 7.78
N PRO A 272 -32.08 -20.01 8.91
CA PRO A 272 -31.30 -19.67 10.09
C PRO A 272 -29.78 -19.69 9.87
N GLN A 273 -29.26 -20.61 9.05
CA GLN A 273 -27.82 -20.67 8.74
C GLN A 273 -27.37 -19.46 7.92
N ILE A 274 -28.16 -19.08 6.91
CA ILE A 274 -27.89 -17.89 6.09
C ILE A 274 -27.96 -16.63 6.95
N ALA A 275 -28.97 -16.52 7.81
CA ALA A 275 -29.11 -15.40 8.74
C ALA A 275 -27.93 -15.32 9.72
N ALA A 276 -27.49 -16.45 10.29
CA ALA A 276 -26.36 -16.50 11.19
C ALA A 276 -25.06 -16.04 10.51
N LEU A 277 -24.76 -16.54 9.31
CA LEU A 277 -23.56 -16.11 8.57
C LEU A 277 -23.65 -14.62 8.17
N GLY A 278 -24.84 -14.16 7.77
CA GLY A 278 -25.10 -12.74 7.51
C GLY A 278 -24.80 -11.86 8.71
N ILE A 279 -25.32 -12.21 9.89
CA ILE A 279 -25.08 -11.48 11.15
C ILE A 279 -23.58 -11.47 11.48
N VAL A 280 -22.90 -12.62 11.40
CA VAL A 280 -21.46 -12.69 11.66
C VAL A 280 -20.68 -11.81 10.68
N SER A 281 -21.06 -11.79 9.39
CA SER A 281 -20.40 -10.96 8.40
C SER A 281 -20.57 -9.46 8.70
N VAL A 282 -21.76 -9.02 9.13
CA VAL A 282 -22.03 -7.63 9.48
C VAL A 282 -21.28 -7.24 10.75
N LEU A 283 -21.22 -8.12 11.75
CA LEU A 283 -20.42 -7.89 12.95
C LEU A 283 -18.93 -7.80 12.63
N ALA A 284 -18.42 -8.69 11.77
CA ALA A 284 -17.03 -8.66 11.31
C ALA A 284 -16.73 -7.34 10.60
N LEU A 285 -17.59 -6.89 9.68
CA LEU A 285 -17.44 -5.60 8.99
C LEU A 285 -17.44 -4.45 9.99
N ALA A 286 -18.43 -4.39 10.90
CA ALA A 286 -18.53 -3.31 11.88
C ALA A 286 -17.28 -3.23 12.76
N ILE A 287 -16.77 -4.38 13.22
CA ILE A 287 -15.53 -4.44 13.99
C ILE A 287 -14.33 -3.99 13.13
N GLY A 288 -14.19 -4.51 11.92
CA GLY A 288 -13.07 -4.17 11.03
C GLY A 288 -13.03 -2.69 10.65
N MET A 289 -14.19 -2.07 10.43
CA MET A 289 -14.31 -0.65 10.09
C MET A 289 -14.13 0.28 11.30
N ALA A 290 -14.64 -0.11 12.49
CA ALA A 290 -14.66 0.76 13.66
C ALA A 290 -13.44 0.59 14.58
N ALA A 291 -12.86 -0.61 14.66
CA ALA A 291 -11.74 -0.89 15.56
C ALA A 291 -10.54 0.02 15.33
N PRO A 292 -10.09 0.31 14.08
CA PRO A 292 -8.94 1.18 13.86
C PRO A 292 -9.12 2.58 14.47
N ALA A 293 -10.35 3.10 14.55
CA ALA A 293 -10.65 4.42 15.12
C ALA A 293 -10.34 4.53 16.62
N ASN A 294 -10.12 3.40 17.31
CA ASN A 294 -9.70 3.42 18.71
C ASN A 294 -8.22 3.76 18.89
N TRP A 295 -7.40 3.54 17.86
CA TRP A 295 -5.95 3.75 17.90
C TRP A 295 -5.46 4.83 16.93
N LEU A 296 -6.17 5.04 15.81
CA LEU A 296 -5.74 5.88 14.71
C LEU A 296 -6.64 7.08 14.54
N ASN A 297 -6.07 8.18 14.05
CA ASN A 297 -6.84 9.36 13.70
C ASN A 297 -7.39 9.24 12.27
N LEU A 298 -8.56 8.61 12.12
CA LEU A 298 -9.19 8.42 10.80
C LEU A 298 -9.73 9.73 10.18
N THR A 299 -9.63 10.86 10.88
CA THR A 299 -10.07 12.16 10.35
C THR A 299 -9.03 12.82 9.45
N LEU A 300 -7.78 12.36 9.47
CA LEU A 300 -6.73 12.91 8.63
C LEU A 300 -6.81 12.34 7.21
N SER A 301 -6.49 13.19 6.24
CA SER A 301 -6.30 12.84 4.84
C SER A 301 -4.82 12.72 4.47
N ALA A 302 -4.54 12.14 3.30
CA ALA A 302 -3.18 12.05 2.75
C ALA A 302 -2.52 13.44 2.63
N ARG A 303 -3.31 14.45 2.24
CA ARG A 303 -2.87 15.85 2.13
C ARG A 303 -2.51 16.47 3.47
N ASP A 304 -3.23 16.11 4.53
CA ASP A 304 -2.94 16.64 5.86
C ASP A 304 -1.59 16.12 6.36
N VAL A 305 -1.30 14.83 6.17
CA VAL A 305 -0.05 14.25 6.67
C VAL A 305 1.14 14.46 5.71
N GLY A 306 0.89 14.84 4.46
CA GLY A 306 1.90 15.33 3.51
C GLY A 306 2.99 14.32 3.13
N GLY A 307 2.69 13.03 3.16
CA GLY A 307 3.67 11.96 2.88
C GLY A 307 4.84 11.90 3.88
N ALA A 308 4.65 12.43 5.09
CA ALA A 308 5.66 12.47 6.14
C ALA A 308 6.19 11.07 6.51
N ILE A 309 7.48 11.01 6.82
CA ILE A 309 8.15 9.81 7.31
C ILE A 309 8.51 10.04 8.78
N MET A 310 7.89 9.27 9.66
CA MET A 310 8.03 9.43 11.10
C MET A 310 9.27 8.71 11.65
N PRO A 311 10.01 9.32 12.60
CA PRO A 311 11.16 8.72 13.26
C PRO A 311 10.90 7.35 13.90
N GLN A 312 11.99 6.61 14.18
CA GLN A 312 11.92 5.31 14.85
C GLN A 312 11.36 5.39 16.27
N GLY A 313 10.42 4.50 16.59
CA GLY A 313 9.75 4.43 17.89
C GLY A 313 8.51 5.32 18.04
N MET A 314 8.22 6.15 17.04
CA MET A 314 7.07 7.05 17.10
C MET A 314 5.77 6.34 16.72
N ILE A 315 4.75 6.50 17.57
CA ILE A 315 3.41 5.91 17.38
C ILE A 315 2.44 7.03 17.08
N MET A 316 1.74 6.92 15.95
CA MET A 316 0.69 7.85 15.58
C MET A 316 -0.63 7.42 16.21
N GLY A 317 -1.03 8.15 17.24
CA GLY A 317 -2.25 7.87 17.97
C GLY A 317 -3.46 8.61 17.39
N ARG A 318 -4.63 8.25 17.89
CA ARG A 318 -5.91 8.92 17.63
C ARG A 318 -5.86 10.43 17.87
N ASP A 319 -5.10 10.86 18.88
CA ASP A 319 -5.02 12.26 19.31
C ASP A 319 -3.87 13.03 18.66
N THR A 320 -3.10 12.41 17.76
CA THR A 320 -2.00 13.12 17.09
C THR A 320 -2.53 13.90 15.88
N PRO A 321 -2.44 15.25 15.87
CA PRO A 321 -2.88 16.04 14.74
C PRO A 321 -1.81 16.03 13.62
N ALA A 322 -2.25 16.29 12.40
CA ALA A 322 -1.36 16.34 11.23
C ALA A 322 -0.26 17.40 11.33
N GLU A 323 -0.52 18.53 12.00
CA GLU A 323 0.51 19.54 12.24
C GLU A 323 1.65 18.99 13.08
N SER A 324 1.34 18.35 14.21
CA SER A 324 2.36 17.73 15.04
C SER A 324 3.05 16.56 14.31
N MET A 325 2.37 15.86 13.41
CA MET A 325 3.03 14.87 12.52
C MET A 325 4.10 15.52 11.64
N ARG A 326 3.75 16.62 10.97
CA ARG A 326 4.67 17.33 10.08
C ARG A 326 5.82 17.95 10.85
N ASP A 327 5.59 18.45 12.06
CA ASP A 327 6.63 18.98 12.91
C ASP A 327 7.52 17.88 13.51
N MET A 328 6.96 16.75 13.93
CA MET A 328 7.78 15.65 14.45
C MET A 328 8.50 14.87 13.34
N ALA A 329 8.07 14.99 12.08
CA ALA A 329 8.81 14.52 10.93
C ALA A 329 10.10 15.36 10.80
N ALA A 330 11.22 14.77 11.21
CA ALA A 330 12.51 15.47 11.30
C ALA A 330 12.86 16.20 10.00
N THR A 331 12.93 15.48 8.88
CA THR A 331 13.17 16.05 7.54
C THR A 331 12.56 15.12 6.47
N ASP A 332 12.29 15.63 5.26
CA ASP A 332 11.98 14.77 4.10
C ASP A 332 13.29 14.14 3.56
N PRO A 333 13.44 12.81 3.58
CA PRO A 333 14.62 12.14 3.06
C PRO A 333 14.95 12.45 1.59
N ARG A 334 13.96 12.87 0.78
CA ARG A 334 14.19 13.30 -0.61
C ARG A 334 14.97 14.60 -0.72
N ARG A 335 15.04 15.39 0.37
CA ARG A 335 15.78 16.65 0.44
C ARG A 335 17.25 16.46 0.82
N VAL A 336 17.66 15.23 1.20
CA VAL A 336 19.05 14.93 1.56
C VAL A 336 19.97 15.22 0.37
N THR A 337 20.88 16.17 0.55
CA THR A 337 21.84 16.62 -0.48
C THR A 337 23.16 15.85 -0.44
N SER A 338 23.55 15.38 0.75
CA SER A 338 24.81 14.70 1.01
C SER A 338 24.69 13.70 2.16
N SER A 339 25.58 12.71 2.19
CA SER A 339 25.60 11.66 3.22
C SER A 339 27.00 11.53 3.82
N TYR A 340 27.08 11.45 5.15
CA TYR A 340 28.32 11.40 5.92
C TYR A 340 28.35 10.14 6.78
N GLY A 341 29.42 9.36 6.65
CA GLY A 341 29.64 8.14 7.43
C GLY A 341 30.23 8.41 8.82
N LEU A 342 30.40 7.36 9.62
CA LEU A 342 30.91 7.44 10.99
C LEU A 342 32.26 8.14 11.18
N ALA A 343 33.09 8.18 10.15
CA ALA A 343 34.41 8.83 10.21
C ALA A 343 34.33 10.35 10.03
N ALA A 344 33.19 10.87 9.58
CA ALA A 344 32.99 12.30 9.40
C ALA A 344 33.06 13.02 10.76
N LYS A 345 33.68 14.19 10.77
CA LYS A 345 33.82 15.04 11.96
C LYS A 345 33.18 16.39 11.67
N GLY A 346 32.33 16.85 12.58
CA GLY A 346 31.91 18.24 12.63
C GLY A 346 33.00 19.15 13.18
N ASP A 347 32.66 20.43 13.39
CA ASP A 347 33.55 21.43 14.02
C ASP A 347 34.93 21.53 13.32
N GLN A 348 34.96 21.35 11.99
CA GLN A 348 36.13 21.70 11.17
C GLN A 348 36.10 23.18 10.86
N GLU A 349 37.28 23.81 10.76
CA GLU A 349 37.37 25.25 10.55
C GLU A 349 36.71 25.67 9.22
N LEU A 350 35.89 26.72 9.26
CA LEU A 350 35.26 27.31 8.08
C LEU A 350 36.31 28.17 7.36
N PRO A 351 36.69 27.83 6.10
CA PRO A 351 37.62 28.66 5.36
C PRO A 351 37.00 30.03 5.04
N PHE A 352 37.84 31.06 4.98
CA PHE A 352 37.45 32.41 4.55
C PHE A 352 38.29 32.90 3.38
N ARG A 353 37.71 33.83 2.61
CA ARG A 353 38.44 34.66 1.64
C ARG A 353 38.67 36.04 2.24
N LEU A 354 39.82 36.66 1.97
CA LEU A 354 40.12 38.02 2.42
C LEU A 354 39.77 39.01 1.31
N GLU A 355 38.82 39.91 1.55
CA GLU A 355 38.39 40.94 0.59
C GLU A 355 38.52 42.32 1.22
N ASN A 356 39.46 43.14 0.73
CA ASN A 356 39.68 44.51 1.22
C ASN A 356 39.84 44.60 2.76
N GLY A 357 40.52 43.61 3.36
CA GLY A 357 40.73 43.53 4.80
C GLY A 357 39.53 43.01 5.60
N VAL A 358 38.50 42.48 4.94
CA VAL A 358 37.36 41.79 5.55
C VAL A 358 37.50 40.29 5.34
N LYS A 359 37.38 39.49 6.40
CA LYS A 359 37.28 38.03 6.31
C LYS A 359 35.85 37.67 5.89
N VAL A 360 35.70 37.06 4.73
CA VAL A 360 34.41 36.66 4.18
C VAL A 360 34.26 35.15 4.25
N PHE A 361 33.21 34.70 4.92
CA PHE A 361 32.83 33.30 5.07
C PHE A 361 31.55 33.01 4.26
N GLU A 362 31.41 31.77 3.80
CA GLU A 362 30.18 31.27 3.16
C GLU A 362 29.59 30.16 4.03
N LEU A 363 28.34 30.36 4.48
CA LEU A 363 27.67 29.43 5.38
C LEU A 363 26.36 28.94 4.73
N ARG A 364 26.20 27.63 4.62
CA ARG A 364 25.10 27.02 3.87
C ARG A 364 24.42 25.94 4.70
N PRO A 365 23.31 26.22 5.38
CA PRO A 365 22.51 25.18 6.00
C PRO A 365 21.83 24.33 4.92
N SER A 366 21.90 23.01 5.05
CA SER A 366 21.30 22.06 4.11
C SER A 366 20.86 20.78 4.82
N VAL A 367 20.00 19.99 4.18
CA VAL A 367 19.60 18.68 4.69
C VAL A 367 20.64 17.63 4.31
N VAL A 368 21.12 16.88 5.30
CA VAL A 368 22.14 15.84 5.15
C VAL A 368 21.72 14.56 5.85
N ARG A 369 22.30 13.43 5.45
CA ARG A 369 22.20 12.16 6.18
C ARG A 369 23.49 11.93 6.96
N TRP A 370 23.40 11.81 8.27
CA TRP A 370 24.56 11.62 9.15
C TRP A 370 24.48 10.28 9.88
N GLN A 371 25.52 9.46 9.73
CA GLN A 371 25.62 8.20 10.46
C GLN A 371 26.17 8.45 11.87
N ILE A 372 25.33 8.25 12.89
CA ILE A 372 25.68 8.46 14.30
C ILE A 372 26.16 7.16 14.99
N LEU A 373 25.73 5.99 14.48
CA LEU A 373 26.18 4.66 14.93
C LEU A 373 26.29 3.70 13.72
N PRO A 374 27.00 2.55 13.81
CA PRO A 374 27.22 1.65 12.67
C PRO A 374 26.00 1.28 11.84
N ASN A 375 24.81 1.25 12.43
CA ASN A 375 23.55 0.97 11.73
C ASN A 375 22.47 2.02 12.01
N VAL A 376 22.86 3.21 12.48
CA VAL A 376 21.92 4.29 12.80
C VAL A 376 22.38 5.54 12.06
N ALA A 377 21.56 5.96 11.10
CA ALA A 377 21.69 7.23 10.41
C ALA A 377 20.46 8.08 10.70
N VAL A 378 20.67 9.39 10.79
CA VAL A 378 19.62 10.39 10.97
C VAL A 378 19.71 11.39 9.83
N ASP A 379 18.56 11.82 9.33
CA ASP A 379 18.51 12.98 8.44
C ASP A 379 18.45 14.24 9.32
N ALA A 380 19.32 15.19 9.03
CA ALA A 380 19.68 16.28 9.91
C ALA A 380 19.91 17.56 9.11
N TYR A 381 19.87 18.71 9.78
CA TYR A 381 20.25 19.99 9.20
C TYR A 381 21.69 20.31 9.58
N ALA A 382 22.51 20.62 8.59
CA ALA A 382 23.93 20.85 8.79
C ALA A 382 24.39 22.12 8.06
N TYR A 383 25.18 22.93 8.75
CA TYR A 383 25.93 24.01 8.11
C TYR A 383 27.12 23.39 7.35
N ASN A 384 27.21 23.64 6.04
CA ASN A 384 28.29 23.21 5.15
C ASN A 384 28.61 21.71 5.30
N GLY A 385 27.58 20.88 5.52
CA GLY A 385 27.73 19.44 5.64
C GLY A 385 28.36 18.94 6.93
N GLN A 386 28.36 19.73 8.01
CA GLN A 386 28.97 19.37 9.29
C GLN A 386 28.00 19.46 10.47
N ILE A 387 28.08 18.49 11.39
CA ILE A 387 27.37 18.50 12.68
C ILE A 387 28.35 18.08 13.80
N PRO A 388 28.67 18.93 14.78
CA PRO A 388 28.37 20.37 14.83
C PRO A 388 28.85 21.10 13.57
N GLY A 389 28.25 22.24 13.26
CA GLY A 389 28.63 23.10 12.14
C GLY A 389 30.10 23.55 12.20
N PRO A 390 30.63 24.07 11.08
CA PRO A 390 32.03 24.42 10.96
C PRO A 390 32.42 25.52 11.95
N ARG A 391 33.63 25.42 12.50
CA ARG A 391 34.16 26.40 13.43
C ARG A 391 34.49 27.70 12.71
N ILE A 392 33.89 28.81 13.14
CA ILE A 392 34.34 30.14 12.71
C ILE A 392 35.42 30.58 13.70
N HIS A 393 36.67 30.63 13.24
CA HIS A 393 37.82 31.04 14.07
C HIS A 393 38.38 32.37 13.56
N ILE A 394 38.28 33.40 14.39
CA ILE A 394 38.70 34.77 14.08
C ILE A 394 39.51 35.35 15.25
N ARG A 395 40.04 36.56 15.08
CA ARG A 395 40.76 37.30 16.11
C ARG A 395 40.02 38.58 16.44
N GLN A 396 40.11 39.00 17.70
CA GLN A 396 39.62 40.30 18.13
C GLN A 396 40.17 41.41 17.23
N GLY A 397 39.29 42.29 16.75
CA GLY A 397 39.58 43.36 15.79
C GLY A 397 39.29 43.00 14.32
N ASP A 398 39.08 41.72 13.99
CA ASP A 398 38.75 41.32 12.63
C ASP A 398 37.42 41.93 12.17
N LYS A 399 37.39 42.42 10.92
CA LYS A 399 36.15 42.72 10.19
C LYS A 399 35.68 41.45 9.49
N VAL A 400 34.45 41.06 9.74
CA VAL A 400 33.89 39.80 9.24
C VAL A 400 32.63 40.07 8.42
N ARG A 401 32.48 39.34 7.31
CA ARG A 401 31.23 39.17 6.58
C ARG A 401 30.91 37.67 6.48
N ILE A 402 29.71 37.25 6.82
CA ILE A 402 29.24 35.87 6.63
C ILE A 402 28.07 35.91 5.65
N ASP A 403 28.30 35.37 4.46
CA ASP A 403 27.31 35.24 3.42
C ASP A 403 26.57 33.91 3.64
N VAL A 404 25.31 33.97 4.07
CA VAL A 404 24.47 32.79 4.35
C VAL A 404 23.55 32.53 3.17
N THR A 405 23.56 31.32 2.62
CA THR A 405 22.61 30.89 1.57
C THR A 405 21.77 29.74 2.10
N ASN A 406 20.46 29.93 2.19
CA ASN A 406 19.55 28.94 2.77
C ASN A 406 19.21 27.83 1.76
N ASP A 407 19.84 26.66 1.90
CA ASP A 407 19.54 25.48 1.09
C ASP A 407 18.57 24.50 1.82
N LEU A 408 17.92 24.93 2.91
CA LEU A 408 16.89 24.16 3.63
C LEU A 408 15.52 24.26 2.93
N PRO A 409 14.60 23.31 3.21
CA PRO A 409 13.21 23.39 2.74
C PRO A 409 12.34 24.37 3.55
N GLU A 410 12.89 25.01 4.58
CA GLU A 410 12.19 25.96 5.47
C GLU A 410 13.04 27.21 5.72
N GLU A 411 12.40 28.26 6.23
CA GLU A 411 13.04 29.53 6.60
C GLU A 411 14.12 29.33 7.68
N THR A 412 15.13 30.20 7.68
CA THR A 412 16.18 30.16 8.70
C THR A 412 16.75 31.55 8.98
N THR A 413 17.56 31.66 10.03
CA THR A 413 18.42 32.82 10.31
C THR A 413 19.71 32.31 10.97
N VAL A 414 20.66 33.20 11.24
CA VAL A 414 21.84 32.87 12.06
C VAL A 414 21.99 33.92 13.15
N HIS A 415 21.88 33.47 14.40
CA HIS A 415 22.16 34.25 15.59
C HIS A 415 23.55 33.97 16.13
N TRP A 416 24.26 35.03 16.52
CA TRP A 416 25.63 34.99 17.02
C TRP A 416 25.63 35.09 18.54
N HIS A 417 25.46 33.96 19.20
CA HIS A 417 25.16 33.91 20.62
C HIS A 417 26.27 34.53 21.49
N GLY A 418 25.89 35.57 22.24
CA GLY A 418 26.79 36.29 23.13
C GLY A 418 27.63 37.38 22.46
N MET A 419 27.43 37.66 21.18
CA MET A 419 28.16 38.70 20.44
C MET A 419 27.58 40.10 20.65
N ILE A 420 28.46 41.09 20.81
CA ILE A 420 28.14 42.51 20.76
C ILE A 420 28.33 42.99 19.32
N LEU A 421 27.22 43.21 18.62
CA LEU A 421 27.17 43.57 17.20
C LEU A 421 26.01 44.55 16.91
N PRO A 422 25.96 45.20 15.73
CA PRO A 422 24.81 46.01 15.35
C PRO A 422 23.53 45.18 15.35
N ASN A 423 22.44 45.72 15.90
CA ASN A 423 21.20 44.98 16.12
C ASN A 423 20.67 44.27 14.85
N GLN A 424 20.82 44.88 13.68
CA GLN A 424 20.38 44.32 12.38
C GLN A 424 21.19 43.07 11.93
N MET A 425 22.27 42.74 12.63
CA MET A 425 23.15 41.61 12.36
C MET A 425 22.98 40.50 13.39
N ASP A 426 22.02 40.61 14.30
CA ASP A 426 21.91 39.71 15.44
C ASP A 426 21.22 38.38 15.11
N GLY A 427 20.29 38.32 14.16
CA GLY A 427 19.70 37.06 13.71
C GLY A 427 18.33 36.62 14.27
N PRO A 428 17.74 37.23 15.33
CA PRO A 428 16.34 36.98 15.69
C PRO A 428 15.37 37.32 14.56
N ALA A 429 14.73 36.29 14.01
CA ALA A 429 13.73 36.38 12.95
C ALA A 429 12.53 37.24 13.39
N GLU A 430 12.04 38.09 12.50
CA GLU A 430 10.92 39.04 12.71
C GLU A 430 11.12 40.11 13.80
N ILE A 431 12.24 40.05 14.54
CA ILE A 431 12.60 41.04 15.57
C ILE A 431 13.70 41.97 15.06
N THR A 432 14.78 41.40 14.53
CA THR A 432 15.96 42.17 14.08
C THR A 432 16.12 42.16 12.56
N GLN A 433 15.57 41.14 11.90
CA GLN A 433 15.59 40.96 10.45
C GLN A 433 14.42 40.08 9.98
N PRO A 434 14.04 40.15 8.69
CA PRO A 434 13.23 39.11 8.07
C PRO A 434 13.95 37.74 8.06
N PRO A 435 13.21 36.62 8.11
CA PRO A 435 13.77 35.28 7.87
C PRO A 435 14.44 35.17 6.51
N ILE A 436 15.46 34.32 6.41
CA ILE A 436 16.08 33.93 5.14
C ILE A 436 15.24 32.80 4.55
N GLU A 437 14.40 33.12 3.57
CA GLU A 437 13.55 32.15 2.88
C GLU A 437 14.36 31.07 2.14
N PRO A 438 13.79 29.88 1.87
CA PRO A 438 14.43 28.85 1.05
C PRO A 438 14.97 29.40 -0.28
N GLY A 439 16.24 29.13 -0.57
CA GLY A 439 16.97 29.59 -1.75
C GLY A 439 17.41 31.05 -1.73
N GLN A 440 17.08 31.82 -0.68
CA GLN A 440 17.54 33.20 -0.51
C GLN A 440 18.88 33.26 0.24
N SER A 441 19.48 34.45 0.25
CA SER A 441 20.74 34.71 0.96
C SER A 441 20.69 35.99 1.78
N TYR A 442 21.47 36.03 2.85
CA TYR A 442 21.65 37.20 3.70
C TYR A 442 23.10 37.32 4.15
N SER A 443 23.62 38.55 4.20
CA SER A 443 25.00 38.81 4.62
C SER A 443 25.03 39.46 6.00
N TYR A 444 25.65 38.78 6.97
CA TYR A 444 25.94 39.33 8.29
C TYR A 444 27.30 40.01 8.28
N ALA A 445 27.41 41.25 8.76
CA ALA A 445 28.68 41.96 8.80
C ALA A 445 28.90 42.69 10.13
N PHE A 446 30.02 42.40 10.80
CA PHE A 446 30.38 43.03 12.07
C PHE A 446 31.89 43.04 12.28
N THR A 447 32.34 43.80 13.27
CA THR A 447 33.74 43.78 13.75
C THR A 447 33.78 43.04 15.08
N ALA A 448 34.68 42.07 15.23
CA ALA A 448 34.83 41.28 16.45
C ALA A 448 35.47 42.13 17.57
N THR A 449 34.66 42.74 18.43
CA THR A 449 35.16 43.60 19.52
C THR A 449 35.54 42.81 20.78
N GLN A 450 34.90 41.67 20.99
CA GLN A 450 35.14 40.74 22.10
C GLN A 450 36.11 39.61 21.73
N HIS A 451 36.52 38.83 22.73
CA HIS A 451 37.29 37.59 22.58
C HIS A 451 36.72 36.49 23.48
N GLY A 452 36.89 35.23 23.12
CA GLY A 452 36.41 34.09 23.91
C GLY A 452 35.76 33.00 23.06
N THR A 453 35.00 32.13 23.72
CA THR A 453 34.25 31.03 23.12
C THR A 453 32.76 31.38 23.05
N TYR A 454 32.24 31.43 21.84
CA TYR A 454 30.85 31.69 21.52
C TYR A 454 30.35 30.58 20.59
N PHE A 455 29.09 30.68 20.15
CA PHE A 455 28.52 29.78 19.18
C PHE A 455 27.50 30.52 18.33
N TYR A 456 27.09 29.91 17.23
CA TYR A 456 26.07 30.44 16.36
C TYR A 456 25.00 29.38 16.10
N HIS A 457 23.75 29.80 15.99
CA HIS A 457 22.59 28.91 15.80
C HIS A 457 21.41 29.69 15.20
N PRO A 458 20.42 29.03 14.58
CA PRO A 458 19.23 29.72 14.09
C PRO A 458 18.39 30.32 15.21
N HIS A 459 17.63 31.34 14.85
CA HIS A 459 16.62 31.94 15.72
C HIS A 459 15.24 32.06 15.01
N ALA A 460 15.10 31.39 13.86
CA ALA A 460 13.83 30.99 13.27
C ALA A 460 13.57 29.52 13.65
N LYS A 461 12.48 29.25 14.37
CA LYS A 461 12.12 27.90 14.89
C LYS A 461 13.31 27.17 15.55
N PRO A 462 13.98 27.79 16.54
CA PRO A 462 15.22 27.27 17.11
C PRO A 462 15.04 25.91 17.81
N ASP A 463 13.87 25.67 18.41
CA ASP A 463 13.46 24.41 19.02
C ASP A 463 13.58 23.21 18.06
N ARG A 464 13.16 23.41 16.80
CA ARG A 464 13.26 22.42 15.73
C ARG A 464 14.66 22.40 15.10
N THR A 465 15.09 23.53 14.56
CA THR A 465 16.25 23.59 13.66
C THR A 465 17.57 23.33 14.37
N GLN A 466 17.71 23.75 15.64
CA GLN A 466 18.88 23.46 16.44
C GLN A 466 18.92 21.99 16.86
N ALA A 467 17.77 21.40 17.21
CA ALA A 467 17.66 19.97 17.53
C ALA A 467 18.02 19.08 16.32
N LEU A 468 17.72 19.55 15.10
CA LEU A 468 18.12 18.90 13.85
C LEU A 468 19.62 19.05 13.52
N GLY A 469 20.39 19.86 14.25
CA GLY A 469 21.85 19.95 14.10
C GLY A 469 22.41 21.32 13.74
N LEU A 470 21.58 22.36 13.58
CA LEU A 470 22.07 23.70 13.24
C LEU A 470 22.62 24.44 14.46
N TYR A 471 23.90 24.22 14.73
CA TYR A 471 24.71 25.00 15.65
C TYR A 471 26.18 24.81 15.31
N GLY A 472 27.04 25.79 15.60
CA GLY A 472 28.48 25.68 15.41
C GLY A 472 29.27 26.61 16.31
N ALA A 473 30.57 26.35 16.47
CA ALA A 473 31.43 27.13 17.35
C ALA A 473 31.90 28.43 16.69
N LEU A 474 31.94 29.52 17.48
CA LEU A 474 32.55 30.79 17.11
C LEU A 474 33.66 31.10 18.13
N ILE A 475 34.90 30.99 17.69
CA ILE A 475 36.09 31.21 18.53
C ILE A 475 36.74 32.52 18.12
N ILE A 476 36.98 33.38 19.11
CA ILE A 476 37.61 34.69 18.89
C ILE A 476 38.85 34.80 19.78
N ASP A 477 40.03 34.72 19.17
CA ASP A 477 41.30 34.85 19.91
C ASP A 477 41.50 36.30 20.39
N PRO A 478 42.06 36.51 21.59
CA PRO A 478 42.41 37.84 22.07
C PRO A 478 43.46 38.48 21.16
N ALA A 479 43.39 39.81 20.99
CA ALA A 479 44.39 40.53 20.21
C ALA A 479 45.79 40.45 20.85
N ASN A 480 45.86 40.33 22.18
CA ASN A 480 47.07 40.14 22.98
C ASN A 480 46.89 38.92 23.90
N PRO A 481 47.39 37.73 23.51
CA PRO A 481 47.18 36.47 24.23
C PRO A 481 47.97 36.34 25.54
#